data_AF-D1C0Y3-F1
#
_entry.id   AF-D1C0Y3-F1
#
_cell.length_a   1.000
_cell.length_b   1.000
_cell.length_c   1.000
_cell.angle_alpha   90.00
_cell.angle_beta   90.00
_cell.angle_gamma   90.00
#
_symmetry.space_group_name_H-M   'P 1'
#
loop_
_entity.id
_entity.type
_entity.pdbx_description
1 polymer ?
#
loop_
_entity_poly.entity_id
_entity_poly.type
_entity_poly.pdbx_seq_one_letter_code
_entity_poly.pdbx_strand_id
1 'polypeptide(L)'
;MATSSPTPVLTDDHIDLLVTAAASWHILTSATTAAFATGVVEKHVMAATAAQAGRTLRAANAAAVAWLAAHGRERLVDRVPASDYEHRPVDGHLDPVEVIKAVHAAEAMCSPAPSWRNSAAQRLLAAVITAAEHRLVGYASAPWSWTRPERRGGPAVGVAIAGDQHPQVPGMEWITPQEVRDRWETASLVIVRPSAAPLVPADLPPRAGVVVLITDDEHHNAAWSAVIDLGMACQVWFWPLCRDWLTDHLSAPTKIVERRAV
;
A
#
# COMPACT_ATOMS: atom_id res chain seq x y z
N MET A 1 27.14 12.27 -8.53
CA MET A 1 26.25 13.33 -8.02
C MET A 1 25.08 12.64 -7.33
N ALA A 2 25.06 12.64 -5.99
CA ALA A 2 23.93 12.13 -5.25
C ALA A 2 22.78 13.13 -5.38
N THR A 3 21.69 12.72 -6.00
CA THR A 3 20.42 13.45 -6.00
C THR A 3 19.84 13.31 -4.59
N SER A 4 20.10 14.28 -3.73
CA SER A 4 19.43 14.37 -2.44
C SER A 4 17.98 14.76 -2.70
N SER A 5 17.07 13.80 -2.55
CA SER A 5 15.65 14.10 -2.48
C SER A 5 15.44 15.07 -1.31
N PRO A 6 14.71 16.19 -1.49
CA PRO A 6 14.44 17.11 -0.40
C PRO A 6 13.78 16.35 0.74
N THR A 7 14.31 16.49 1.96
CA THR A 7 13.74 15.88 3.16
C THR A 7 12.27 16.33 3.26
N PRO A 8 11.29 15.41 3.23
CA PRO A 8 9.88 15.78 3.18
C PRO A 8 9.46 16.37 4.53
N VAL A 9 9.29 17.69 4.59
CA VAL A 9 8.68 18.37 5.73
C VAL A 9 7.16 18.28 5.56
N LEU A 10 6.42 17.97 6.63
CA LEU A 10 4.96 18.04 6.58
C LEU A 10 4.53 19.49 6.34
N THR A 11 3.80 19.73 5.25
CA THR A 11 3.19 21.03 4.97
C THR A 11 1.92 21.22 5.79
N ASP A 12 1.42 22.46 5.89
CA ASP A 12 0.14 22.72 6.56
C ASP A 12 -1.00 21.94 5.88
N ASP A 13 -0.99 21.73 4.55
CA ASP A 13 -1.99 20.90 3.85
C ASP A 13 -2.01 19.45 4.33
N HIS A 14 -0.83 18.87 4.62
CA HIS A 14 -0.75 17.51 5.18
C HIS A 14 -1.35 17.47 6.59
N ILE A 15 -1.07 18.48 7.41
CA ILE A 15 -1.60 18.60 8.77
C ILE A 15 -3.12 18.82 8.71
N ASP A 16 -3.61 19.66 7.81
CA ASP A 16 -5.01 19.96 7.61
C ASP A 16 -5.80 18.73 7.15
N LEU A 17 -5.25 17.91 6.25
CA LEU A 17 -5.85 16.62 5.87
C LEU A 17 -6.03 15.71 7.08
N LEU A 18 -4.97 15.53 7.89
CA LEU A 18 -4.98 14.66 9.06
C LEU A 18 -5.93 15.18 10.15
N VAL A 19 -5.99 16.49 10.37
CA VAL A 19 -6.89 17.12 11.35
C VAL A 19 -8.34 17.07 10.87
N THR A 20 -8.60 17.28 9.57
CA THR A 20 -9.94 17.14 8.98
C THR A 20 -10.45 15.71 9.11
N ALA A 21 -9.59 14.71 8.85
CA ALA A 21 -9.90 13.31 9.08
C ALA A 21 -10.21 13.02 10.55
N ALA A 22 -9.36 13.50 11.47
CA ALA A 22 -9.57 13.31 12.90
C ALA A 22 -10.89 13.95 13.40
N ALA A 23 -11.25 15.13 12.91
CA ALA A 23 -12.49 15.80 13.26
C ALA A 23 -13.72 15.09 12.67
N SER A 24 -13.71 14.82 11.36
CA SER A 24 -14.85 14.22 10.63
C SER A 24 -15.12 12.78 11.04
N TRP A 25 -14.10 12.05 11.50
CA TRP A 25 -14.23 10.67 11.96
C TRP A 25 -14.41 10.54 13.48
N HIS A 26 -14.68 11.66 14.16
CA HIS A 26 -14.98 11.72 15.60
C HIS A 26 -13.86 11.20 16.50
N ILE A 27 -12.61 11.31 16.06
CA ILE A 27 -11.42 11.05 16.88
C ILE A 27 -11.23 12.21 17.87
N LEU A 28 -11.53 13.44 17.45
CA LEU A 28 -11.43 14.63 18.28
C LEU A 28 -12.73 14.87 19.05
N THR A 29 -12.61 15.10 20.37
CA THR A 29 -13.76 15.34 21.24
C THR A 29 -13.50 16.44 22.27
N SER A 30 -14.56 16.90 22.93
CA SER A 30 -14.45 17.87 24.02
C SER A 30 -13.86 17.23 25.30
N ALA A 31 -13.18 18.00 26.13
CA ALA A 31 -12.64 17.51 27.40
C ALA A 31 -13.73 16.94 28.32
N THR A 32 -14.91 17.57 28.33
CA THR A 32 -16.07 17.08 29.07
C THR A 32 -16.53 15.72 28.55
N THR A 33 -16.69 15.56 27.23
CA THR A 33 -17.09 14.28 26.62
C THR A 33 -16.07 13.17 26.90
N ALA A 34 -14.77 13.49 26.81
CA ALA A 34 -13.71 12.55 27.13
C ALA A 34 -13.72 12.11 28.59
N ALA A 35 -14.12 12.99 29.52
CA ALA A 35 -14.20 12.66 30.95
C ALA A 35 -15.34 11.69 31.30
N PHE A 36 -16.39 11.63 30.47
CA PHE A 36 -17.54 10.72 30.66
C PHE A 36 -17.47 9.46 29.80
N ALA A 37 -16.50 9.38 28.89
CA ALA A 37 -16.23 8.18 28.13
C ALA A 37 -15.58 7.14 29.07
N THR A 38 -16.26 6.01 29.31
CA THR A 38 -15.74 4.85 30.06
C THR A 38 -16.06 3.54 29.31
N GLY A 39 -15.14 3.07 28.46
CA GLY A 39 -15.40 2.00 27.47
C GLY A 39 -14.23 1.66 26.54
N VAL A 40 -14.31 0.50 25.87
CA VAL A 40 -13.20 -0.08 25.06
C VAL A 40 -12.98 0.62 23.71
N VAL A 41 -14.01 1.32 23.18
CA VAL A 41 -13.97 2.09 21.92
C VAL A 41 -13.14 3.38 22.05
N GLU A 42 -12.73 3.73 23.26
CA GLU A 42 -12.24 5.06 23.63
C GLU A 42 -10.72 5.22 23.54
N LYS A 43 -9.98 4.13 23.28
CA LYS A 43 -8.51 4.18 23.16
C LYS A 43 -8.02 5.11 22.05
N HIS A 44 -8.90 5.46 21.11
CA HIS A 44 -8.59 6.28 19.94
C HIS A 44 -9.21 7.67 20.00
N VAL A 45 -9.94 8.04 21.06
CA VAL A 45 -10.57 9.37 21.19
C VAL A 45 -9.62 10.32 21.92
N MET A 46 -9.45 11.53 21.40
CA MET A 46 -8.58 12.56 21.95
C MET A 46 -9.37 13.82 22.33
N ALA A 47 -9.22 14.24 23.59
CA ALA A 47 -9.73 15.51 24.09
C ALA A 47 -8.93 16.68 23.51
N ALA A 48 -9.29 17.11 22.30
CA ALA A 48 -8.63 18.21 21.60
C ALA A 48 -9.57 18.83 20.56
N THR A 49 -9.47 20.15 20.38
CA THR A 49 -10.02 20.85 19.22
C THR A 49 -9.15 20.60 17.98
N ALA A 50 -9.71 20.82 16.79
CA ALA A 50 -8.96 20.73 15.53
C ALA A 50 -7.69 21.60 15.53
N ALA A 51 -7.79 22.83 16.03
CA ALA A 51 -6.64 23.73 16.14
C ALA A 51 -5.57 23.21 17.13
N GLN A 52 -5.97 22.61 18.26
CA GLN A 52 -5.04 21.97 19.21
C GLN A 52 -4.37 20.73 18.61
N ALA A 53 -5.11 19.93 17.86
CA ALA A 53 -4.61 18.74 17.18
C ALA A 53 -3.56 19.13 16.12
N GLY A 54 -3.84 20.10 15.27
CA GLY A 54 -2.88 20.54 14.26
C GLY A 54 -1.66 21.25 14.85
N ARG A 55 -1.81 22.04 15.92
CA ARG A 55 -0.65 22.56 16.68
C ARG A 55 0.22 21.44 17.26
N THR A 56 -0.41 20.36 17.74
CA THR A 56 0.30 19.19 18.27
C THR A 56 1.13 18.50 17.17
N LEU A 57 0.55 18.30 15.98
CA LEU A 57 1.26 17.72 14.83
C LEU A 57 2.38 18.64 14.34
N ARG A 58 2.13 19.95 14.25
CA ARG A 58 3.14 20.94 13.84
C ARG A 58 4.31 21.02 14.81
N ALA A 59 4.06 20.94 16.12
CA ALA A 59 5.11 20.89 17.13
C ALA A 59 5.98 19.64 17.01
N ALA A 60 5.39 18.47 16.75
CA ALA A 60 6.14 17.23 16.51
C ALA A 60 7.00 17.32 15.24
N ASN A 61 6.44 17.85 14.15
CA ASN A 61 7.16 18.10 12.90
C ASN A 61 8.36 19.05 13.12
N ALA A 62 8.13 20.18 13.80
CA ALA A 62 9.17 21.15 14.11
C ALA A 62 10.29 20.56 14.99
N ALA A 63 9.94 19.73 15.98
CA ALA A 63 10.91 19.04 16.82
C ALA A 63 11.78 18.06 16.01
N ALA A 64 11.19 17.34 15.06
CA ALA A 64 11.91 16.41 14.19
C ALA A 64 12.82 17.13 13.19
N VAL A 65 12.34 18.21 12.58
CA VAL A 65 13.13 19.13 11.75
C VAL A 65 14.34 19.65 12.55
N ALA A 66 14.14 20.15 13.77
CA ALA A 66 15.22 20.64 14.61
C ALA A 66 16.23 19.55 14.99
N TRP A 67 15.75 18.33 15.30
CA TRP A 67 16.61 17.20 15.63
C TRP A 67 17.47 16.77 14.44
N LEU A 68 16.87 16.64 13.25
CA LEU A 68 17.60 16.29 12.02
C LEU A 68 18.64 17.36 11.66
N ALA A 69 18.34 18.64 11.91
CA ALA A 69 19.27 19.76 11.71
C ALA A 69 20.53 19.60 12.54
N ALA A 70 20.37 19.22 13.80
CA ALA A 70 21.48 19.03 14.71
C ALA A 70 22.30 17.75 14.43
N HIS A 71 21.72 16.75 13.76
CA HIS A 71 22.31 15.40 13.61
C HIS A 71 22.64 14.99 12.16
N GLY A 72 22.72 15.96 11.24
CA GLY A 72 23.54 15.82 10.02
C GLY A 72 22.91 15.13 8.82
N ARG A 73 21.57 15.15 8.64
CA ARG A 73 20.98 14.93 7.31
C ARG A 73 20.78 16.27 6.60
N GLU A 74 21.18 16.28 5.34
CA GLU A 74 21.40 17.44 4.47
C GLU A 74 20.40 18.59 4.61
N ARG A 75 20.98 19.81 4.62
CA ARG A 75 20.38 21.13 4.36
C ARG A 75 18.86 21.15 4.48
N LEU A 76 18.37 21.33 5.72
CA LEU A 76 16.95 21.55 5.95
C LEU A 76 16.50 22.76 5.14
N VAL A 77 15.45 22.52 4.37
CA VAL A 77 14.67 23.55 3.70
C VAL A 77 14.38 24.64 4.72
N ASP A 78 14.65 25.88 4.32
CA ASP A 78 14.56 27.07 5.16
C ASP A 78 13.30 27.04 6.05
N ARG A 79 13.55 26.98 7.36
CA ARG A 79 12.68 27.40 8.47
C ARG A 79 11.19 27.17 8.22
N VAL A 80 10.62 26.10 8.80
CA VAL A 80 9.18 26.04 9.10
C VAL A 80 8.80 27.37 9.77
N PRO A 81 7.95 28.21 9.15
CA PRO A 81 7.61 29.50 9.73
C PRO A 81 7.01 29.30 11.11
N ALA A 82 7.44 30.10 12.08
CA ALA A 82 6.83 30.19 13.40
C ALA A 82 5.47 30.92 13.34
N SER A 83 4.67 30.67 12.31
CA SER A 83 3.30 31.19 12.25
C SER A 83 2.42 30.36 13.17
N ASP A 84 1.44 31.02 13.80
CA ASP A 84 0.38 30.33 14.49
C ASP A 84 -0.37 29.46 13.49
N TYR A 85 -0.41 28.15 13.75
CA TYR A 85 -1.19 27.23 12.93
C TYR A 85 -2.68 27.50 13.12
N GLU A 86 -3.35 27.80 12.02
CA GLU A 86 -4.80 27.91 11.91
C GLU A 86 -5.30 26.81 11.00
N HIS A 87 -6.15 25.94 11.54
CA HIS A 87 -6.67 24.79 10.80
C HIS A 87 -7.58 25.26 9.66
N ARG A 88 -7.30 24.76 8.45
CA ARG A 88 -8.19 24.90 7.30
C ARG A 88 -8.78 23.54 6.97
N PRO A 89 -10.11 23.34 7.11
CA PRO A 89 -10.73 22.09 6.72
C PRO A 89 -10.46 21.78 5.24
N VAL A 90 -10.14 20.52 4.94
CA VAL A 90 -10.03 20.05 3.56
C VAL A 90 -11.44 19.74 3.04
N ASP A 91 -11.83 20.42 1.97
CA ASP A 91 -13.14 20.24 1.35
C ASP A 91 -13.25 18.90 0.62
N GLY A 92 -14.43 18.29 0.68
CA GLY A 92 -14.79 17.13 -0.13
C GLY A 92 -14.71 15.78 0.61
N HIS A 93 -14.75 14.70 -0.18
CA HIS A 93 -14.68 13.34 0.34
C HIS A 93 -13.23 13.01 0.75
N LEU A 94 -13.05 12.57 1.99
CA LEU A 94 -11.76 12.09 2.47
C LEU A 94 -11.52 10.65 2.01
N ASP A 95 -10.61 10.45 1.08
CA ASP A 95 -10.13 9.13 0.70
C ASP A 95 -9.30 8.50 1.85
N PRO A 96 -9.73 7.37 2.45
CA PRO A 96 -8.98 6.72 3.52
C PRO A 96 -7.56 6.32 3.11
N VAL A 97 -7.31 5.99 1.84
CA VAL A 97 -5.98 5.63 1.34
C VAL A 97 -5.02 6.82 1.39
N GLU A 98 -5.49 8.00 1.00
CA GLU A 98 -4.69 9.24 1.07
C GLU A 98 -4.39 9.63 2.52
N VAL A 99 -5.35 9.42 3.43
CA VAL A 99 -5.12 9.65 4.86
C VAL A 99 -4.08 8.67 5.44
N ILE A 100 -4.11 7.39 5.07
CA ILE A 100 -3.10 6.41 5.49
C ILE A 100 -1.71 6.81 5.00
N LYS A 101 -1.58 7.22 3.73
CA LYS A 101 -0.31 7.72 3.17
C LYS A 101 0.20 8.94 3.95
N ALA A 102 -0.69 9.90 4.25
CA ALA A 102 -0.34 11.09 5.01
C ALA A 102 0.10 10.76 6.45
N VAL A 103 -0.54 9.77 7.10
CA VAL A 103 -0.09 9.29 8.42
C VAL A 103 1.31 8.71 8.33
N HIS A 104 1.58 7.80 7.40
CA HIS A 104 2.90 7.19 7.27
C HIS A 104 3.99 8.21 6.92
N ALA A 105 3.68 9.21 6.09
CA ALA A 105 4.60 10.32 5.83
C ALA A 105 4.92 11.09 7.11
N ALA A 106 3.91 11.36 7.93
CA ALA A 106 4.08 12.06 9.20
C ALA A 106 4.85 11.25 10.24
N GLU A 107 4.60 9.94 10.34
CA GLU A 107 5.38 9.03 11.19
C GLU A 107 6.84 8.96 10.74
N ALA A 108 7.09 8.80 9.43
CA ALA A 108 8.43 8.75 8.88
C ALA A 108 9.21 10.05 9.17
N MET A 109 8.56 11.21 9.03
CA MET A 109 9.16 12.51 9.34
C MET A 109 9.42 12.68 10.83
N CYS A 110 8.47 12.33 11.70
CA CYS A 110 8.57 12.65 13.13
C CYS A 110 9.35 11.61 13.95
N SER A 111 9.39 10.36 13.51
CA SER A 111 10.01 9.23 14.25
C SER A 111 11.47 9.37 14.66
N PRO A 112 12.34 10.13 13.95
CA PRO A 112 13.72 10.33 14.40
C PRO A 112 13.84 11.20 15.66
N ALA A 113 12.84 12.03 15.98
CA ALA A 113 12.88 12.88 17.16
C ALA A 113 12.72 12.06 18.45
N PRO A 114 13.58 12.24 19.48
CA PRO A 114 13.45 11.53 20.76
C PRO A 114 12.10 11.76 21.47
N SER A 115 11.48 12.93 21.24
CA SER A 115 10.18 13.29 21.80
C SER A 115 8.99 12.62 21.09
N TRP A 116 9.22 11.89 19.98
CA TRP A 116 8.15 11.28 19.21
C TRP A 116 7.42 10.15 19.95
N ARG A 117 8.20 9.27 20.58
CA ARG A 117 7.66 8.04 21.19
C ARG A 117 6.70 8.37 22.33
N ASN A 118 5.52 7.78 22.29
CA ASN A 118 4.40 8.01 23.20
C ASN A 118 3.91 9.46 23.25
N SER A 119 4.23 10.29 22.24
CA SER A 119 3.73 11.66 22.16
C SER A 119 2.23 11.69 21.88
N ALA A 120 1.60 12.84 22.16
CA ALA A 120 0.22 13.08 21.77
C ALA A 120 0.03 13.03 20.24
N ALA A 121 1.03 13.50 19.48
CA ALA A 121 1.03 13.42 18.02
C ALA A 121 1.02 11.97 17.53
N GLN A 122 1.87 11.11 18.11
CA GLN A 122 1.89 9.68 17.75
C GLN A 122 0.56 9.00 18.07
N ARG A 123 -0.03 9.27 19.24
CA ARG A 123 -1.36 8.71 19.60
C ARG A 123 -2.45 9.19 18.66
N LEU A 124 -2.42 10.47 18.26
CA LEU A 124 -3.34 11.02 17.28
C LEU A 124 -3.22 10.31 15.93
N LEU A 125 -2.00 10.17 15.40
CA LEU A 125 -1.78 9.46 14.14
C LEU A 125 -2.22 8.00 14.21
N ALA A 126 -1.94 7.32 15.32
CA ALA A 126 -2.39 5.95 15.54
C ALA A 126 -3.94 5.83 15.54
N ALA A 127 -4.65 6.80 16.11
CA ALA A 127 -6.11 6.83 16.04
C ALA A 127 -6.61 7.10 14.61
N VAL A 128 -5.98 8.02 13.90
CA VAL A 128 -6.34 8.38 12.51
C VAL A 128 -6.13 7.22 11.55
N ILE A 129 -5.00 6.51 11.63
CA ILE A 129 -4.73 5.37 10.75
C ILE A 129 -5.71 4.22 11.01
N THR A 130 -5.97 3.87 12.28
CA THR A 130 -6.95 2.83 12.62
C THR A 130 -8.35 3.20 12.09
N ALA A 131 -8.76 4.46 12.23
CA ALA A 131 -10.04 4.92 11.69
C ALA A 131 -10.09 4.89 10.16
N ALA A 132 -8.99 5.20 9.47
CA ALA A 132 -8.88 5.13 8.02
C ALA A 132 -8.95 3.66 7.54
N GLU A 133 -8.22 2.76 8.17
CA GLU A 133 -8.21 1.32 7.86
C GLU A 133 -9.60 0.71 7.97
N HIS A 134 -10.36 1.01 9.03
CA HIS A 134 -11.74 0.55 9.18
C HIS A 134 -12.72 1.06 8.11
N ARG A 135 -12.33 2.09 7.36
CA ARG A 135 -13.13 2.65 6.25
C ARG A 135 -12.70 2.10 4.89
N LEU A 136 -11.60 1.35 4.81
CA LEU A 136 -11.24 0.65 3.58
C LEU A 136 -12.23 -0.49 3.33
N VAL A 137 -12.81 -0.50 2.13
CA VAL A 137 -13.74 -1.53 1.70
C VAL A 137 -13.06 -2.90 1.81
N GLY A 138 -13.70 -3.80 2.57
CA GLY A 138 -13.20 -5.15 2.78
C GLY A 138 -12.16 -5.32 3.89
N TYR A 139 -11.61 -4.24 4.48
CA TYR A 139 -10.57 -4.37 5.51
C TYR A 139 -11.11 -5.00 6.81
N ALA A 140 -12.24 -4.50 7.32
CA ALA A 140 -12.83 -5.02 8.57
C ALA A 140 -13.37 -6.45 8.44
N SER A 141 -13.73 -6.88 7.23
CA SER A 141 -14.22 -8.23 6.93
C SER A 141 -13.14 -9.16 6.38
N ALA A 142 -11.93 -8.66 6.13
CA ALA A 142 -10.83 -9.47 5.66
C ALA A 142 -10.41 -10.46 6.77
N PRO A 143 -10.26 -11.75 6.46
CA PRO A 143 -9.80 -12.70 7.44
C PRO A 143 -8.35 -12.40 7.83
N TRP A 144 -8.06 -12.41 9.13
CA TRP A 144 -6.69 -12.30 9.69
C TRP A 144 -5.82 -13.53 9.40
N SER A 145 -6.26 -14.43 8.52
CA SER A 145 -5.50 -15.58 8.08
C SER A 145 -4.62 -15.20 6.89
N TRP A 146 -3.31 -15.17 7.10
CA TRP A 146 -2.35 -15.24 6.02
C TRP A 146 -1.86 -16.68 5.89
N THR A 147 -2.08 -17.30 4.73
CA THR A 147 -1.56 -18.63 4.43
C THR A 147 -0.36 -18.47 3.51
N ARG A 148 0.76 -19.11 3.85
CA ARG A 148 1.90 -19.19 2.94
C ARG A 148 1.43 -19.86 1.64
N PRO A 149 1.65 -19.26 0.45
CA PRO A 149 1.30 -19.91 -0.79
C PRO A 149 1.92 -21.29 -0.89
N GLU A 150 1.12 -22.30 -1.25
CA GLU A 150 1.63 -23.63 -1.51
C GLU A 150 2.65 -23.60 -2.65
N ARG A 151 3.81 -24.23 -2.43
CA ARG A 151 4.78 -24.44 -3.49
C ARG A 151 4.23 -25.51 -4.43
N ARG A 152 3.85 -25.09 -5.63
CA ARG A 152 3.41 -25.98 -6.69
C ARG A 152 4.62 -26.43 -7.51
N GLY A 153 4.75 -27.74 -7.70
CA GLY A 153 5.88 -28.36 -8.39
C GLY A 153 5.68 -28.61 -9.89
N GLY A 154 4.51 -28.34 -10.44
CA GLY A 154 4.22 -28.54 -11.86
C GLY A 154 4.85 -27.46 -12.77
N PRO A 155 4.87 -27.70 -14.08
CA PRO A 155 5.42 -26.75 -15.05
C PRO A 155 4.67 -25.42 -15.00
N ALA A 156 5.35 -24.32 -15.32
CA ALA A 156 4.68 -23.07 -15.58
C ALA A 156 3.90 -23.16 -16.90
N VAL A 157 2.77 -22.46 -16.95
CA VAL A 157 1.94 -22.38 -18.16
C VAL A 157 1.67 -20.93 -18.52
N GLY A 158 1.71 -20.63 -19.81
CA GLY A 158 1.20 -19.42 -20.41
C GLY A 158 -0.23 -19.65 -20.92
N VAL A 159 -1.10 -18.66 -20.84
CA VAL A 159 -2.50 -18.72 -21.29
C VAL A 159 -2.70 -17.63 -22.33
N ALA A 160 -3.03 -18.02 -23.55
CA ALA A 160 -3.25 -17.13 -24.68
C ALA A 160 -4.40 -17.65 -25.54
N ILE A 161 -5.08 -16.77 -26.30
CA ILE A 161 -6.07 -17.23 -27.29
C ILE A 161 -5.35 -17.78 -28.54
N ALA A 162 -6.03 -18.64 -29.28
CA ALA A 162 -5.46 -19.22 -30.49
C ALA A 162 -5.08 -18.12 -31.51
N GLY A 163 -3.83 -18.13 -31.95
CA GLY A 163 -3.30 -17.14 -32.91
C GLY A 163 -2.73 -15.87 -32.28
N ASP A 164 -2.79 -15.71 -30.95
CA ASP A 164 -2.12 -14.61 -30.27
C ASP A 164 -0.61 -14.68 -30.43
N GLN A 165 0.00 -13.51 -30.58
CA GLN A 165 1.43 -13.39 -30.38
C GLN A 165 1.74 -13.41 -28.89
N HIS A 166 2.63 -14.33 -28.51
CA HIS A 166 3.10 -14.48 -27.14
C HIS A 166 4.59 -14.84 -27.15
N PRO A 167 5.35 -14.39 -26.14
CA PRO A 167 6.77 -14.68 -26.10
C PRO A 167 7.03 -16.17 -25.86
N GLN A 168 8.01 -16.71 -26.58
CA GLN A 168 8.47 -18.07 -26.39
C GLN A 168 9.47 -18.10 -25.23
N VAL A 169 9.11 -18.83 -24.17
CA VAL A 169 9.90 -18.93 -22.94
C VAL A 169 10.25 -20.41 -22.71
N PRO A 170 11.53 -20.79 -22.67
CA PRO A 170 11.92 -22.17 -22.44
C PRO A 170 11.37 -22.72 -21.12
N GLY A 171 10.83 -23.94 -21.15
CA GLY A 171 10.27 -24.60 -19.96
C GLY A 171 8.84 -24.18 -19.61
N MET A 172 8.19 -23.38 -20.46
CA MET A 172 6.80 -22.99 -20.32
C MET A 172 5.99 -23.41 -21.55
N GLU A 173 4.82 -23.99 -21.30
CA GLU A 173 3.85 -24.36 -22.34
C GLU A 173 2.75 -23.30 -22.45
N TRP A 174 2.38 -22.91 -23.65
CA TRP A 174 1.23 -22.01 -23.89
C TRP A 174 -0.01 -22.83 -24.19
N ILE A 175 -1.06 -22.61 -23.39
CA ILE A 175 -2.33 -23.32 -23.44
C ILE A 175 -3.48 -22.34 -23.67
N THR A 176 -4.64 -22.86 -24.05
CA THR A 176 -5.87 -22.08 -24.21
C THR A 176 -6.49 -21.71 -22.86
N PRO A 177 -7.36 -20.68 -22.79
CA PRO A 177 -8.04 -20.31 -21.56
C PRO A 177 -8.85 -21.46 -20.94
N GLN A 178 -9.41 -22.35 -21.76
CA GLN A 178 -10.20 -23.49 -21.28
C GLN A 178 -9.34 -24.60 -20.66
N GLU A 179 -8.14 -24.84 -21.21
CA GLU A 179 -7.20 -25.86 -20.71
C GLU A 179 -6.55 -25.48 -19.38
N VAL A 180 -6.61 -24.20 -18.98
CA VAL A 180 -5.99 -23.74 -17.74
C VAL A 180 -6.56 -24.43 -16.50
N ARG A 181 -7.82 -24.88 -16.55
CA ARG A 181 -8.48 -25.59 -15.43
C ARG A 181 -7.70 -26.83 -15.03
N ASP A 182 -7.24 -27.61 -16.00
CA ASP A 182 -6.55 -28.88 -15.76
C ASP A 182 -5.14 -28.68 -15.20
N ARG A 183 -4.57 -27.47 -15.38
CA ARG A 183 -3.25 -27.09 -14.88
C ARG A 183 -3.30 -26.21 -13.65
N TRP A 184 -4.49 -25.75 -13.24
CA TRP A 184 -4.67 -24.68 -12.27
C TRP A 184 -4.12 -25.02 -10.88
N GLU A 185 -4.28 -26.26 -10.42
CA GLU A 185 -3.81 -26.65 -9.08
C GLU A 185 -2.32 -26.97 -9.05
N THR A 186 -1.75 -27.42 -10.19
CA THR A 186 -0.41 -28.01 -10.23
C THR A 186 0.65 -27.07 -10.80
N ALA A 187 0.28 -26.14 -11.68
CA ALA A 187 1.23 -25.25 -12.32
C ALA A 187 1.97 -24.38 -11.30
N SER A 188 3.30 -24.32 -11.37
CA SER A 188 4.12 -23.44 -10.50
C SER A 188 3.79 -21.97 -10.70
N LEU A 189 3.53 -21.58 -11.95
CA LEU A 189 3.18 -20.22 -12.37
C LEU A 189 2.14 -20.29 -13.50
N VAL A 190 1.16 -19.37 -13.48
CA VAL A 190 0.18 -19.19 -14.56
C VAL A 190 0.34 -17.78 -15.09
N ILE A 191 0.79 -17.65 -16.33
CA ILE A 191 0.97 -16.38 -17.02
C ILE A 191 -0.17 -16.19 -18.01
N VAL A 192 -0.94 -15.12 -17.91
CA VAL A 192 -2.13 -14.86 -18.73
C VAL A 192 -1.88 -13.64 -19.61
N ARG A 193 -2.19 -13.75 -20.90
CA ARG A 193 -2.23 -12.60 -21.81
C ARG A 193 -3.51 -11.79 -21.55
N PRO A 194 -3.47 -10.45 -21.62
CA PRO A 194 -4.67 -9.62 -21.46
C PRO A 194 -5.87 -10.04 -22.31
N SER A 195 -5.64 -10.39 -23.57
CA SER A 195 -6.65 -10.93 -24.51
C SER A 195 -7.32 -12.22 -24.03
N ALA A 196 -6.61 -13.05 -23.26
CA ALA A 196 -7.09 -14.33 -22.74
C ALA A 196 -7.80 -14.22 -21.39
N ALA A 197 -7.52 -13.16 -20.61
CA ALA A 197 -8.09 -12.94 -19.28
C ALA A 197 -9.62 -13.07 -19.20
N PRO A 198 -10.44 -12.43 -20.07
CA PRO A 198 -11.90 -12.54 -20.00
C PRO A 198 -12.44 -13.93 -20.35
N LEU A 199 -11.60 -14.82 -20.90
CA LEU A 199 -11.98 -16.18 -21.29
C LEU A 199 -11.50 -17.23 -20.29
N VAL A 200 -10.72 -16.85 -19.28
CA VAL A 200 -10.31 -17.74 -18.20
C VAL A 200 -11.57 -18.10 -17.38
N PRO A 201 -11.79 -19.38 -17.03
CA PRO A 201 -12.95 -19.78 -16.27
C PRO A 201 -13.06 -19.04 -14.91
N ALA A 202 -14.18 -18.36 -14.68
CA ALA A 202 -14.39 -17.50 -13.52
C ALA A 202 -14.58 -18.26 -12.19
N ASP A 203 -14.81 -19.57 -12.24
CA ASP A 203 -15.00 -20.46 -11.08
C ASP A 203 -13.68 -21.06 -10.56
N LEU A 204 -12.54 -20.68 -11.13
CA LEU A 204 -11.24 -21.12 -10.64
C LEU A 204 -10.97 -20.54 -9.24
N PRO A 205 -10.49 -21.36 -8.29
CA PRO A 205 -10.20 -20.87 -6.95
C PRO A 205 -9.05 -19.85 -6.98
N PRO A 206 -9.11 -18.77 -6.20
CA PRO A 206 -8.02 -17.80 -6.10
C PRO A 206 -6.70 -18.48 -5.72
N ARG A 207 -5.61 -18.15 -6.42
CA ARG A 207 -4.27 -18.64 -6.10
C ARG A 207 -3.20 -17.57 -6.30
N ALA A 208 -2.14 -17.67 -5.51
CA ALA A 208 -0.89 -16.97 -5.82
C ALA A 208 -0.19 -17.56 -7.06
N GLY A 209 0.69 -16.77 -7.65
CA GLY A 209 1.45 -17.17 -8.85
C GLY A 209 0.63 -17.06 -10.13
N VAL A 210 -0.35 -16.16 -10.16
CA VAL A 210 -1.03 -15.73 -11.40
C VAL A 210 -0.46 -14.39 -11.80
N VAL A 211 -0.07 -14.29 -13.06
CA VAL A 211 0.59 -13.12 -13.63
C VAL A 211 -0.14 -12.71 -14.90
N VAL A 212 -0.41 -11.42 -15.06
CA VAL A 212 -0.77 -10.83 -16.36
C VAL A 212 0.52 -10.38 -17.04
N LEU A 213 0.82 -10.92 -18.22
CA LEU A 213 2.01 -10.55 -18.98
C LEU A 213 1.64 -9.58 -20.09
N ILE A 214 2.19 -8.37 -20.00
CA ILE A 214 2.03 -7.29 -20.97
C ILE A 214 3.19 -7.30 -21.94
N THR A 215 2.93 -7.18 -23.23
CA THR A 215 3.95 -7.01 -24.27
C THR A 215 3.93 -5.60 -24.84
N ASP A 216 5.00 -5.21 -25.53
CA ASP A 216 5.18 -3.86 -26.06
C ASP A 216 4.08 -3.40 -27.04
N ASP A 217 3.36 -4.34 -27.66
CA ASP A 217 2.26 -4.11 -28.59
C ASP A 217 0.89 -3.90 -27.92
N GLU A 218 0.80 -4.02 -26.60
CA GLU A 218 -0.46 -3.90 -25.87
C GLU A 218 -0.67 -2.51 -25.27
N HIS A 219 -1.94 -2.09 -25.20
CA HIS A 219 -2.31 -0.84 -24.54
C HIS A 219 -2.04 -0.91 -23.03
N HIS A 220 -1.55 0.20 -22.46
CA HIS A 220 -1.25 0.31 -21.02
C HIS A 220 -2.44 -0.04 -20.10
N ASN A 221 -3.68 0.16 -20.55
CA ASN A 221 -4.88 -0.17 -19.78
C ASN A 221 -5.26 -1.67 -19.84
N ALA A 222 -4.70 -2.44 -20.78
CA ALA A 222 -5.02 -3.85 -20.95
C ALA A 222 -4.68 -4.67 -19.70
N ALA A 223 -3.61 -4.28 -18.99
CA ALA A 223 -3.24 -4.89 -17.72
C ALA A 223 -4.34 -4.79 -16.67
N TRP A 224 -4.93 -3.59 -16.52
CA TRP A 224 -5.94 -3.35 -15.48
C TRP A 224 -7.26 -4.03 -15.81
N SER A 225 -7.68 -4.00 -17.08
CA SER A 225 -8.86 -4.76 -17.52
C SER A 225 -8.67 -6.25 -17.25
N ALA A 226 -7.52 -6.82 -17.60
CA ALA A 226 -7.23 -8.23 -17.37
C ALA A 226 -7.22 -8.60 -15.88
N VAL A 227 -6.67 -7.75 -15.01
CA VAL A 227 -6.69 -7.97 -13.55
C VAL A 227 -8.13 -7.95 -13.02
N ILE A 228 -8.97 -7.04 -13.52
CA ILE A 228 -10.40 -6.98 -13.17
C ILE A 228 -11.13 -8.23 -13.66
N ASP A 229 -10.92 -8.63 -14.90
CA ASP A 229 -11.58 -9.78 -15.53
C ASP A 229 -11.25 -11.10 -14.80
N LEU A 230 -10.00 -11.27 -14.35
CA LEU A 230 -9.58 -12.44 -13.58
C LEU A 230 -10.17 -12.49 -12.16
N GLY A 231 -10.61 -11.35 -11.61
CA GLY A 231 -11.28 -11.30 -10.30
C GLY A 231 -10.44 -11.82 -9.13
N MET A 232 -9.11 -11.86 -9.25
CA MET A 232 -8.21 -12.39 -8.23
C MET A 232 -6.90 -11.58 -8.14
N ALA A 233 -6.13 -11.80 -7.07
CA ALA A 233 -4.86 -11.13 -6.87
C ALA A 233 -3.82 -11.63 -7.90
N CYS A 234 -3.47 -10.77 -8.86
CA CYS A 234 -2.48 -11.04 -9.90
C CYS A 234 -1.31 -10.06 -9.83
N GLN A 235 -0.14 -10.50 -10.27
CA GLN A 235 0.96 -9.58 -10.57
C GLN A 235 0.89 -9.16 -12.04
N VAL A 236 1.36 -7.95 -12.35
CA VAL A 236 1.48 -7.48 -13.74
C VAL A 236 2.96 -7.42 -14.08
N TRP A 237 3.38 -8.15 -15.11
CA TRP A 237 4.75 -8.15 -15.61
C TRP A 237 4.80 -7.60 -17.03
N PHE A 238 5.91 -6.93 -17.35
CA PHE A 238 6.13 -6.31 -18.65
C PHE A 238 7.24 -7.06 -19.39
N TRP A 239 6.91 -7.54 -20.57
CA TRP A 239 7.84 -8.12 -21.53
C TRP A 239 8.41 -7.00 -22.43
N PRO A 240 9.73 -6.99 -22.74
CA PRO A 240 10.74 -7.99 -22.39
C PRO A 240 11.43 -7.78 -21.04
N LEU A 241 11.05 -6.78 -20.24
CA LEU A 241 11.74 -6.43 -18.98
C LEU A 241 11.83 -7.60 -17.98
N CYS A 242 10.81 -8.46 -17.90
CA CYS A 242 10.79 -9.61 -17.00
C CYS A 242 11.45 -10.88 -17.57
N ARG A 243 12.02 -10.83 -18.80
CA ARG A 243 12.50 -12.01 -19.54
C ARG A 243 13.55 -12.81 -18.78
N ASP A 244 14.60 -12.14 -18.33
CA ASP A 244 15.74 -12.80 -17.69
C ASP A 244 15.30 -13.43 -16.37
N TRP A 245 14.53 -12.67 -15.58
CA TRP A 245 13.95 -13.18 -14.34
C TRP A 245 13.07 -14.41 -14.57
N LEU A 246 12.20 -14.39 -15.58
CA LEU A 246 11.31 -15.51 -15.89
C LEU A 246 12.12 -16.73 -16.33
N THR A 247 13.13 -16.54 -17.18
CA THR A 247 14.01 -17.62 -17.65
C THR A 247 14.79 -18.25 -16.49
N ASP A 248 15.31 -17.44 -15.57
CA ASP A 248 15.99 -17.89 -14.36
C ASP A 248 15.03 -18.64 -13.42
N HIS A 249 13.81 -18.13 -13.26
CA HIS A 249 12.79 -18.76 -12.41
C HIS A 249 12.40 -20.16 -12.89
N LEU A 250 12.27 -20.34 -14.21
CA LEU A 250 11.90 -21.62 -14.82
C LEU A 250 13.06 -22.62 -14.85
N SER A 251 14.30 -22.14 -15.02
CA SER A 251 15.49 -23.00 -15.09
C SER A 251 15.96 -23.48 -13.70
N ALA A 252 15.67 -22.74 -12.63
CA ALA A 252 15.96 -23.14 -11.25
C ALA A 252 14.80 -22.76 -10.31
N PRO A 253 13.74 -23.59 -10.21
CA PRO A 253 12.53 -23.32 -9.40
C PRO A 253 12.75 -23.12 -7.89
N THR A 254 14.00 -23.14 -7.43
CA THR A 254 14.40 -23.11 -6.02
C THR A 254 15.49 -22.07 -5.76
N LYS A 255 15.12 -20.78 -5.72
CA LYS A 255 15.86 -19.74 -4.98
C LYS A 255 14.98 -18.70 -4.28
N ILE A 256 13.70 -18.99 -4.02
CA ILE A 256 12.98 -18.25 -2.96
C ILE A 256 13.41 -18.87 -1.62
N VAL A 257 14.58 -18.45 -1.15
CA VAL A 257 15.06 -18.74 0.20
C VAL A 257 14.21 -17.93 1.16
N GLU A 258 13.21 -18.58 1.74
CA GLU A 258 12.55 -18.06 2.92
C GLU A 258 13.57 -18.10 4.07
N ARG A 259 14.30 -16.99 4.28
CA ARG A 259 14.96 -16.80 5.55
C ARG A 259 13.86 -16.62 6.59
N ARG A 260 13.62 -17.67 7.38
CA ARG A 260 12.99 -17.52 8.69
C ARG A 260 13.82 -16.49 9.45
N ALA A 261 13.24 -15.33 9.73
CA ALA A 261 13.71 -14.52 10.84
C ALA A 261 13.50 -15.37 12.11
N VAL A 262 14.60 -15.73 12.76
CA VAL A 262 14.61 -16.20 14.14
C VAL A 262 14.38 -14.97 15.03
#